data_AF-A0A924RY42-F1
#
_entry.id   AF-A0A924RY42-F1
#
_cell.length_a   1.000
_cell.length_b   1.000
_cell.length_c   1.000
_cell.angle_alpha   90.00
_cell.angle_beta   90.00
_cell.angle_gamma   90.00
#
_symmetry.space_group_name_H-M   'P 1'
#
loop_
_entity.id
_entity.type
_entity.pdbx_description
1 polymer ?
#
loop_
_entity_poly.entity_id
_entity_poly.type
_entity_poly.pdbx_seq_one_letter_code
_entity_poly.pdbx_strand_id
1 'polypeptide(L)'
;MLGVSLAPASNGASLKAGVFDPPRMAPEFTLPGTHGGPLKLSAYRGKVVLLGFGFTSCTAVCPVTLATLAQAHKKLGAQAKGLQVVYITVDPVRDNAAQL
;
A
#
# COMPACT_ATOMS: atom_id res chain seq x y z
N MET A 1 17.84 -23.72 -40.34
CA MET A 1 16.88 -22.65 -40.67
C MET A 1 16.13 -22.31 -39.38
N LEU A 2 16.06 -21.01 -39.06
CA LEU A 2 15.70 -20.45 -37.76
C LEU A 2 14.23 -20.74 -37.38
N GLY A 3 14.01 -21.36 -36.22
CA GLY A 3 12.70 -21.42 -35.57
C GLY A 3 12.61 -20.33 -34.50
N VAL A 4 12.19 -19.12 -34.88
CA VAL A 4 11.87 -18.05 -33.93
C VAL A 4 10.55 -18.41 -33.26
N SER A 5 10.62 -18.86 -32.00
CA SER A 5 9.44 -18.98 -31.15
C SER A 5 9.02 -17.57 -30.72
N LEU A 6 7.94 -17.05 -31.30
CA LEU A 6 7.32 -15.82 -30.84
C LEU A 6 6.81 -16.03 -29.40
N ALA A 7 7.44 -15.38 -28.43
CA ALA A 7 6.81 -15.11 -27.15
C ALA A 7 5.68 -14.09 -27.39
N PRO A 8 4.50 -14.26 -26.77
CA PRO A 8 3.44 -13.27 -26.91
C PRO A 8 3.89 -11.99 -26.19
N ALA A 9 3.89 -10.87 -26.91
CA ALA A 9 4.02 -9.56 -26.32
C ALA A 9 2.80 -9.33 -25.42
N SER A 10 3.02 -9.25 -24.10
CA SER A 10 1.99 -8.87 -23.14
C SER A 10 1.64 -7.40 -23.38
N ASN A 11 0.54 -7.18 -24.13
CA ASN A 11 -0.03 -5.86 -24.38
C ASN A 11 -0.27 -5.10 -23.06
N GLY A 12 0.48 -4.02 -22.88
CA GLY A 12 0.43 -3.17 -21.70
C GLY A 12 -0.88 -2.39 -21.56
N ALA A 13 -1.68 -2.78 -20.57
CA ALA A 13 -2.49 -1.97 -19.64
C ALA A 13 -3.42 -2.96 -18.87
N SER A 14 -3.04 -3.66 -17.80
CA SER A 14 -2.34 -3.34 -16.54
C SER A 14 -3.18 -2.50 -15.54
N LEU A 15 -3.26 -3.01 -14.30
CA LEU A 15 -4.39 -3.03 -13.35
C LEU A 15 -5.18 -1.72 -13.03
N LYS A 16 -6.46 -1.89 -12.66
CA LYS A 16 -7.26 -0.95 -11.81
C LYS A 16 -7.62 -1.54 -10.42
N ALA A 17 -7.73 -2.86 -10.32
CA ALA A 17 -7.66 -3.68 -9.10
C ALA A 17 -7.31 -5.14 -9.51
N GLY A 18 -6.60 -5.90 -8.68
CA GLY A 18 -6.22 -7.29 -8.97
C GLY A 18 -4.96 -7.75 -8.22
N VAL A 19 -4.45 -8.92 -8.59
CA VAL A 19 -3.22 -9.51 -8.05
C VAL A 19 -2.18 -9.58 -9.17
N PHE A 20 -0.89 -9.37 -8.85
CA PHE A 20 0.16 -9.60 -9.83
C PHE A 20 0.34 -11.11 -10.07
N ASP A 21 0.31 -11.50 -11.34
CA ASP A 21 0.63 -12.86 -11.78
C ASP A 21 1.71 -12.81 -12.88
N PRO A 22 2.94 -13.30 -12.63
CA PRO A 22 3.38 -13.89 -11.37
C PRO A 22 3.48 -12.85 -10.23
N PRO A 23 3.46 -13.29 -8.95
CA PRO A 23 3.67 -12.40 -7.82
C PRO A 23 4.97 -11.61 -7.96
N ARG A 24 4.89 -10.30 -7.74
CA ARG A 24 6.06 -9.41 -7.76
C ARG A 24 6.44 -9.05 -6.33
N MET A 25 7.74 -9.06 -6.03
CA MET A 25 8.21 -8.56 -4.75
C MET A 25 7.93 -7.07 -4.63
N ALA A 26 7.38 -6.66 -3.48
CA ALA A 26 7.22 -5.25 -3.16
C ALA A 26 8.61 -4.61 -3.00
N PRO A 27 8.88 -3.48 -3.67
CA PRO A 27 10.13 -2.75 -3.46
C PRO A 27 10.25 -2.28 -2.01
N GLU A 28 11.47 -2.30 -1.47
CA GLU A 28 11.74 -1.67 -0.18
C GLU A 28 11.57 -0.16 -0.28
N PHE A 29 11.10 0.44 0.82
CA PHE A 29 11.03 1.89 0.97
C PHE A 29 11.34 2.30 2.41
N THR A 30 11.76 3.56 2.56
CA THR A 30 11.89 4.22 3.85
C THR A 30 11.29 5.62 3.72
N LEU A 31 10.36 5.96 4.61
CA LEU A 31 9.67 7.25 4.64
C LEU A 31 9.77 7.86 6.04
N PRO A 32 9.68 9.19 6.21
CA PRO A 32 9.44 9.79 7.51
C PRO A 32 8.12 9.28 8.08
N GLY A 33 8.15 8.80 9.33
CA GLY A 33 6.95 8.43 10.07
C GLY A 33 6.39 9.60 10.86
N THR A 34 5.12 9.50 11.26
CA THR A 34 4.43 10.51 12.09
C THR A 34 4.87 10.53 13.55
N HIS A 35 5.70 9.58 13.98
CA HIS A 35 6.15 9.45 15.38
C HIS A 35 7.63 9.85 15.55
N GLY A 36 8.14 10.73 14.68
CA GLY A 36 9.51 11.26 14.78
C GLY A 36 10.64 10.30 14.35
N GLY A 37 10.30 9.15 13.75
CA GLY A 37 11.27 8.15 13.29
C GLY A 37 10.94 7.62 11.89
N PRO A 38 11.86 6.89 11.24
CA PRO A 38 11.64 6.35 9.91
C PRO A 38 10.66 5.16 9.94
N LEU A 39 9.78 5.11 8.96
CA LEU A 39 8.95 3.96 8.63
C LEU A 39 9.59 3.19 7.47
N LYS A 40 9.91 1.91 7.68
CA LYS A 40 10.54 1.03 6.69
C LYS A 40 9.61 -0.14 6.39
N LEU A 41 9.44 -0.51 5.11
CA LEU A 41 8.62 -1.68 4.76
C LEU A 41 9.13 -2.96 5.43
N SER A 42 10.45 -3.13 5.47
CA SER A 42 11.13 -4.23 6.16
C SER A 42 10.76 -4.42 7.63
N ALA A 43 10.28 -3.37 8.32
CA ALA A 43 9.87 -3.45 9.72
C ALA A 43 8.59 -4.28 9.93
N TYR A 44 7.84 -4.54 8.86
CA TYR A 44 6.57 -5.27 8.89
C TYR A 44 6.65 -6.69 8.30
N ARG A 45 7.85 -7.26 8.18
CA ARG A 45 8.01 -8.65 7.72
C ARG A 45 7.21 -9.61 8.60
N GLY A 46 6.58 -10.59 7.96
CA GLY A 46 5.67 -11.55 8.60
C GLY A 46 4.23 -11.04 8.76
N LYS A 47 3.91 -9.82 8.33
CA LYS A 47 2.55 -9.29 8.28
C LYS A 47 2.08 -9.09 6.84
N VAL A 48 0.76 -9.14 6.65
CA VAL A 48 0.13 -8.55 5.47
C VAL A 48 0.18 -7.04 5.64
N VAL A 49 0.76 -6.33 4.68
CA VAL A 49 0.85 -4.86 4.71
C VAL A 49 -0.10 -4.27 3.68
N LEU A 50 -1.11 -3.54 4.13
CA LEU A 50 -2.03 -2.79 3.28
C LEU A 50 -1.55 -1.34 3.22
N LEU A 51 -1.08 -0.93 2.04
CA LEU A 51 -0.70 0.46 1.76
C LEU A 51 -1.91 1.21 1.20
N GLY A 52 -2.35 2.25 1.91
CA GLY A 52 -3.30 3.23 1.40
C GLY A 52 -2.57 4.52 1.04
N PHE A 53 -3.01 5.22 0.00
CA PHE A 53 -2.46 6.51 -0.40
C PHE A 53 -3.56 7.57 -0.34
N GLY A 54 -3.26 8.73 0.25
CA GLY A 54 -4.20 9.85 0.33
C GLY A 54 -3.60 11.02 1.10
N PHE A 55 -4.42 11.84 1.74
CA PHE A 55 -3.92 13.02 2.48
C PHE A 55 -4.97 13.49 3.50
N THR A 56 -4.56 14.25 4.51
CA THR A 56 -5.42 14.54 5.68
C THR A 56 -6.58 15.49 5.38
N SER A 57 -6.39 16.41 4.42
CA SER A 57 -7.42 17.37 3.99
C SER A 57 -8.42 16.80 2.97
N CYS A 58 -8.38 15.50 2.69
CA CYS A 58 -9.25 14.83 1.74
C CYS A 58 -10.65 14.62 2.33
N THR A 59 -11.67 15.30 1.81
CA THR A 59 -13.01 15.35 2.42
C THR A 59 -13.99 14.29 1.94
N ALA A 60 -13.64 13.51 0.90
CA ALA A 60 -14.56 12.56 0.29
C ALA A 60 -14.09 11.09 0.47
N VAL A 61 -13.20 10.62 -0.39
CA VAL A 61 -12.87 9.18 -0.49
C VAL A 61 -12.01 8.67 0.67
N CYS A 62 -11.12 9.51 1.20
CA CYS A 62 -10.16 9.12 2.23
C CYS A 62 -10.81 8.74 3.57
N PRO A 63 -11.73 9.55 4.15
CA PRO A 63 -12.41 9.18 5.39
C PRO A 63 -13.27 7.93 5.23
N VAL A 64 -13.94 7.77 4.08
CA VAL A 64 -14.72 6.55 3.79
C VAL A 64 -13.82 5.32 3.73
N THR A 65 -12.69 5.41 3.03
CA THR A 65 -11.72 4.30 2.92
C THR A 65 -11.17 3.89 4.27
N LEU A 66 -10.74 4.86 5.10
CA LEU A 66 -10.23 4.58 6.44
C LEU A 66 -11.30 3.97 7.36
N ALA A 67 -12.55 4.43 7.27
CA ALA A 67 -13.66 3.83 8.01
C ALA A 67 -13.91 2.37 7.58
N THR A 68 -13.84 2.07 6.27
CA THR A 68 -13.95 0.70 5.75
C THR A 68 -12.82 -0.19 6.27
N LEU A 69 -11.58 0.30 6.27
CA LEU A 69 -10.43 -0.44 6.79
C LEU A 69 -10.54 -0.69 8.29
N ALA A 70 -11.01 0.30 9.07
CA ALA A 70 -11.27 0.14 10.49
C ALA A 70 -12.34 -0.93 10.77
N GLN A 71 -13.40 -0.98 9.96
CA GLN A 71 -14.42 -2.02 10.05
C GLN A 71 -13.87 -3.41 9.68
N ALA A 72 -13.07 -3.52 8.62
CA ALA A 72 -12.42 -4.77 8.23
C ALA A 72 -11.48 -5.28 9.33
N HIS A 73 -10.68 -4.39 9.93
CA HIS A 73 -9.81 -4.72 11.05
C HIS A 73 -10.60 -5.24 12.26
N LYS A 74 -11.74 -4.62 12.59
CA LYS A 74 -12.63 -5.13 13.65
C LYS A 74 -13.19 -6.52 13.33
N LYS A 75 -13.62 -6.75 12.09
CA LYS A 75 -14.16 -8.05 11.64
C LYS A 75 -13.12 -9.18 11.69
N LEU A 76 -11.85 -8.88 11.49
CA LEU A 76 -10.74 -9.85 11.58
C LEU A 76 -10.49 -10.35 13.02
N GLY A 77 -10.93 -9.62 14.05
CA GLY A 77 -10.72 -10.01 15.44
C GLY A 77 -9.24 -10.29 15.76
N ALA A 78 -8.96 -11.48 16.30
CA ALA A 78 -7.58 -11.88 16.66
C ALA A 78 -6.62 -11.94 15.46
N GLN A 79 -7.12 -12.22 14.25
CA GLN A 79 -6.30 -12.29 13.04
C GLN A 79 -5.74 -10.93 12.62
N ALA A 80 -6.36 -9.84 13.09
CA ALA A 80 -5.91 -8.48 12.79
C ALA A 80 -4.48 -8.21 13.27
N LYS A 81 -3.95 -9.00 14.23
CA LYS A 81 -2.54 -8.95 14.66
C LYS A 81 -1.55 -9.18 13.51
N GLY A 82 -1.96 -9.92 12.48
CA GLY A 82 -1.16 -10.19 11.28
C GLY A 82 -1.31 -9.15 10.17
N LEU A 83 -2.14 -8.12 10.36
CA LEU A 83 -2.37 -7.04 9.39
C LEU A 83 -1.70 -5.74 9.88
N GLN A 84 -0.98 -5.07 8.99
CA GLN A 84 -0.53 -3.71 9.17
C GLN A 84 -1.15 -2.83 8.10
N VAL A 85 -1.89 -1.79 8.50
CA VAL A 85 -2.30 -0.72 7.58
C VAL A 85 -1.27 0.40 7.67
N VAL A 86 -0.79 0.88 6.53
CA VAL A 86 0.08 2.07 6.43
C VAL A 86 -0.58 3.03 5.46
N TYR A 87 -0.84 4.25 5.92
CA TYR A 87 -1.41 5.31 5.09
C TYR A 87 -0.31 6.30 4.70
N ILE A 88 -0.01 6.40 3.41
CA ILE A 88 1.08 7.21 2.87
C ILE A 88 0.47 8.48 2.30
N THR A 89 0.97 9.64 2.75
CA THR A 89 0.50 10.91 2.20
C THR A 89 0.97 11.12 0.76
N VAL A 90 0.10 11.71 -0.06
CA VAL A 90 0.43 12.24 -1.39
C VAL A 90 0.60 13.76 -1.40
N ASP A 91 0.37 14.43 -0.25
CA ASP A 91 0.53 15.89 -0.07
C ASP A 91 1.51 16.19 1.09
N PRO A 92 2.82 15.89 0.93
CA PRO A 92 3.81 16.02 2.00
C PRO A 92 4.11 17.48 2.40
N VAL A 93 3.69 18.46 1.60
CA VAL A 93 3.85 19.87 1.94
C VAL A 93 2.94 20.24 3.11
N ARG A 94 1.75 19.63 3.19
CA ARG A 94 0.75 19.88 4.24
C ARG A 94 0.68 18.76 5.27
N ASP A 95 0.97 17.53 4.87
CA ASP A 95 1.00 16.36 5.75
C ASP A 95 2.46 16.00 6.08
N ASN A 96 2.98 16.58 7.14
CA ASN A 96 4.31 16.23 7.64
C ASN A 96 4.27 15.98 9.15
N ALA A 97 5.32 15.34 9.65
CA ALA A 97 5.42 14.95 11.06
C ALA A 97 5.48 16.13 12.04
N ALA A 98 5.67 17.36 11.58
CA ALA A 98 5.59 18.54 12.44
C ALA A 98 4.15 19.07 12.59
N GLN A 99 3.24 18.67 11.69
CA GLN A 99 1.87 19.16 11.61
C GLN A 99 0.82 18.10 12.01
N LEU A 100 1.25 16.86 12.27
CA LEU A 100 0.44 15.71 12.68
C LEU A 100 0.96 15.12 13.98
#